data_AF-A0A345GUQ1-F1
#
_entry.id   AF-A0A345GUQ1-F1
#
_cell.length_a   1.000
_cell.length_b   1.000
_cell.length_c   1.000
_cell.angle_alpha   90.00
_cell.angle_beta   90.00
_cell.angle_gamma   90.00
#
_symmetry.space_group_name_H-M   'P 1'
#
loop_
_entity.id
_entity.type
_entity.pdbx_description
1 polymer ?
#
loop_
_entity_poly.entity_id
_entity_poly.type
_entity_poly.pdbx_seq_one_letter_code
_entity_poly.pdbx_strand_id
1 'polypeptide(L)'
;MVFLGVLVTFMTFMFFGATEDATDPKTKKFFAIMLVSIGLGIFLGIMALSYHFISFRYYRKTNRMRRMKKVPAYFLVCAILSHIYFLLISTTFLAGGIFGFMDIKNSEAFVFYLITLFIFAYAIGSLIETGILKKRIRQYEKDVFLRDEIDTIGVSES
;
A
#
# COMPACT_ATOMS: atom_id res chain seq x y z
N MET A 1 0.20 12.54 8.56
CA MET A 1 0.56 13.52 7.51
C MET A 1 2.06 13.62 7.31
N VAL A 2 2.87 13.71 8.37
CA VAL A 2 4.35 13.74 8.29
C VAL A 2 4.94 12.60 7.45
N PHE A 3 4.55 11.34 7.70
CA PHE A 3 5.05 10.19 6.92
C PHE A 3 4.68 10.21 5.44
N LEU A 4 3.50 10.73 5.09
CA LEU A 4 3.10 10.89 3.68
C LEU A 4 3.93 11.99 3.02
N GLY A 5 4.17 13.11 3.72
CA GLY A 5 5.06 14.17 3.28
C GLY A 5 6.47 13.65 3.02
N VAL A 6 7.05 12.89 3.97
CA VAL A 6 8.38 12.26 3.81
C VAL A 6 8.40 11.31 2.62
N LEU A 7 7.36 10.49 2.42
CA LEU A 7 7.27 9.57 1.29
C LEU A 7 7.21 10.32 -0.05
N VAL A 8 6.37 11.37 -0.13
CA VAL A 8 6.25 12.20 -1.34
C VAL A 8 7.56 12.93 -1.62
N THR A 9 8.18 13.56 -0.62
CA THR A 9 9.48 14.23 -0.77
C THR A 9 10.56 13.25 -1.21
N PHE A 10 10.60 12.05 -0.63
CA PHE A 10 11.51 10.99 -1.05
C PHE A 10 11.24 10.60 -2.52
N MET A 11 9.98 10.38 -2.93
CA MET A 11 9.64 10.09 -4.33
C MET A 11 10.05 11.21 -5.27
N THR A 12 9.81 12.47 -4.89
CA THR A 12 10.19 13.63 -5.69
C THR A 12 11.71 13.72 -5.85
N PHE A 13 12.48 13.49 -4.77
CA PHE A 13 13.94 13.44 -4.84
C PHE A 13 14.44 12.30 -5.74
N MET A 14 13.82 11.12 -5.62
CA MET A 14 14.15 9.96 -6.46
C MET A 14 13.81 10.20 -7.93
N PHE A 15 12.70 10.88 -8.21
CA PHE A 15 12.29 11.28 -9.56
C PHE A 15 13.31 12.25 -10.18
N PHE A 16 13.65 13.34 -9.49
CA PHE A 16 14.62 14.30 -9.99
C PHE A 16 16.03 13.71 -10.14
N GLY A 17 16.48 12.91 -9.16
CA GLY A 17 17.75 12.20 -9.24
C GLY A 17 17.80 11.20 -10.41
N ALA A 18 16.70 10.52 -10.69
CA ALA A 18 16.60 9.63 -11.86
C ALA A 18 16.59 10.41 -13.18
N THR A 19 16.00 11.61 -13.25
CA THR A 19 16.01 12.43 -14.47
C THR A 19 17.37 13.05 -14.77
N GLU A 20 18.15 13.42 -13.75
CA GLU A 20 19.53 13.91 -13.94
C GLU A 20 20.46 12.79 -14.44
N ASP A 21 20.39 11.60 -13.83
CA ASP A 21 21.25 10.46 -14.17
C ASP A 21 20.81 9.72 -15.45
N ALA A 22 19.61 9.96 -15.99
CA ALA A 22 19.14 9.36 -17.26
C ALA A 22 20.00 9.74 -18.48
N THR A 23 20.89 10.72 -18.34
CA THR A 23 21.85 11.13 -19.38
C THR A 23 23.15 10.29 -19.39
N ASP A 24 23.48 9.56 -18.32
CA ASP A 24 24.55 8.55 -18.30
C ASP A 24 24.20 7.38 -17.36
N PRO A 25 23.51 6.34 -17.85
CA PRO A 25 23.00 5.23 -17.02
C PRO A 25 24.10 4.34 -16.40
N LYS A 26 25.39 4.62 -16.64
CA LYS A 26 26.51 3.90 -16.02
C LYS A 26 26.91 4.46 -14.66
N THR A 27 26.27 5.53 -14.18
CA THR A 27 26.55 6.08 -12.85
C THR A 27 26.12 5.11 -11.74
N LYS A 28 27.03 4.85 -10.80
CA LYS A 28 26.77 4.04 -9.59
C LYS A 28 25.59 4.56 -8.76
N LYS A 29 25.24 5.85 -8.91
CA LYS A 29 24.14 6.53 -8.21
C LYS A 29 22.77 6.05 -8.69
N PHE A 30 22.58 5.93 -10.00
CA PHE A 30 21.34 5.39 -10.58
C PHE A 30 21.04 3.97 -10.08
N PHE A 31 22.04 3.09 -10.07
CA PHE A 31 21.90 1.73 -9.53
C PHE A 31 21.57 1.70 -8.04
N ALA A 32 22.19 2.58 -7.23
CA ALA A 32 21.91 2.68 -5.80
C ALA A 32 20.47 3.16 -5.54
N ILE A 33 20.00 4.18 -6.27
CA ILE A 33 18.63 4.69 -6.22
C ILE A 33 17.64 3.57 -6.55
N MET A 34 17.90 2.81 -7.63
CA MET A 34 17.04 1.70 -8.03
C MET A 34 16.95 0.61 -6.94
N LEU A 35 18.09 0.21 -6.36
CA LEU A 35 18.13 -0.80 -5.28
C LEU A 35 17.37 -0.34 -4.03
N VAL A 36 17.53 0.92 -3.63
CA VAL A 36 16.81 1.48 -2.48
C VAL A 36 15.30 1.49 -2.73
N SER A 37 14.85 1.87 -3.93
CA SER A 37 13.43 1.81 -4.32
C SER A 37 12.89 0.37 -4.24
N ILE A 38 13.61 -0.61 -4.82
CA ILE A 38 13.18 -2.02 -4.77
C ILE A 38 13.09 -2.50 -3.32
N GLY A 39 14.10 -2.22 -2.49
CA GLY A 39 14.13 -2.59 -1.08
C GLY A 39 12.97 -1.97 -0.29
N LEU A 40 12.69 -0.68 -0.51
CA LEU A 40 11.58 0.02 0.10
C LEU A 40 10.22 -0.56 -0.34
N GLY A 41 10.07 -0.87 -1.63
CA GLY A 41 8.87 -1.51 -2.17
C GLY A 41 8.60 -2.88 -1.56
N ILE A 42 9.62 -3.72 -1.41
CA ILE A 42 9.51 -5.03 -0.75
C ILE A 42 9.12 -4.87 0.72
N PHE A 43 9.80 -3.98 1.45
CA PHE A 43 9.51 -3.73 2.86
C PHE A 43 8.07 -3.25 3.08
N LEU A 44 7.62 -2.26 2.29
CA LEU A 44 6.26 -1.75 2.36
C LEU A 44 5.22 -2.82 1.96
N GLY A 45 5.51 -3.64 0.94
CA GLY A 45 4.66 -4.76 0.54
C GLY A 45 4.48 -5.80 1.64
N ILE A 46 5.55 -6.17 2.35
CA ILE A 46 5.48 -7.08 3.51
C ILE A 46 4.61 -6.49 4.63
N MET A 47 4.75 -5.19 4.89
CA MET A 47 3.92 -4.50 5.89
C MET A 47 2.45 -4.45 5.49
N ALA A 48 2.13 -4.22 4.21
CA ALA A 48 0.78 -4.27 3.70
C ALA A 48 0.19 -5.69 3.82
N LEU A 49 0.91 -6.72 3.41
CA LEU A 49 0.48 -8.12 3.57
C LEU A 49 0.22 -8.45 5.04
N SER A 50 1.10 -8.01 5.95
CA SER A 50 0.94 -8.21 7.39
C SER A 50 -0.37 -7.59 7.90
N TYR A 51 -0.73 -6.39 7.43
CA TYR A 51 -2.02 -5.76 7.73
C TYR A 51 -3.20 -6.62 7.26
N HIS A 52 -3.18 -7.14 6.03
CA HIS A 52 -4.26 -8.01 5.53
C HIS A 52 -4.36 -9.31 6.33
N PHE A 53 -3.24 -9.97 6.65
CA PHE A 53 -3.24 -11.19 7.46
C PHE A 53 -3.78 -10.97 8.87
N ILE A 54 -3.35 -9.89 9.54
CA ILE A 54 -3.81 -9.57 10.89
C ILE A 54 -5.29 -9.21 10.87
N SER A 55 -5.73 -8.40 9.90
CA SER A 55 -7.13 -7.99 9.75
C SER A 55 -8.04 -9.18 9.42
N PHE A 56 -7.59 -10.10 8.57
CA PHE A 56 -8.34 -11.32 8.26
C PHE A 56 -8.45 -12.25 9.47
N ARG A 57 -7.37 -12.42 10.23
CA ARG A 57 -7.36 -13.21 11.47
C ARG A 57 -8.27 -12.62 12.54
N TYR A 58 -8.36 -11.29 12.62
CA TYR A 58 -9.29 -10.60 13.52
C TYR A 58 -10.75 -11.01 13.21
N TYR A 59 -11.10 -11.17 11.93
CA TYR A 59 -12.46 -11.50 11.48
C TYR A 59 -12.87 -12.97 11.70
N ARG A 60 -11.95 -13.92 11.52
CA ARG A 60 -12.29 -15.36 11.46
C ARG A 60 -12.63 -16.03 12.81
N LYS A 61 -12.35 -15.38 13.96
CA LYS A 61 -12.56 -15.99 15.29
C LYS A 61 -13.75 -15.40 16.04
N THR A 62 -14.95 -15.63 15.52
CA THR A 62 -16.24 -15.08 16.00
C THR A 62 -16.56 -15.33 17.49
N ASN A 63 -16.06 -16.38 18.13
CA ASN A 63 -16.38 -16.67 19.56
C ASN A 63 -15.24 -16.42 20.57
N ARG A 64 -14.03 -16.04 20.13
CA ARG A 64 -12.90 -15.66 21.03
C ARG A 64 -12.60 -14.15 21.05
N MET A 65 -13.47 -13.35 20.43
CA MET A 65 -13.25 -11.92 20.21
C MET A 65 -13.26 -11.05 21.47
N ARG A 66 -13.82 -11.51 22.60
CA ARG A 66 -13.75 -10.77 23.89
C ARG A 66 -12.32 -10.43 24.36
N ARG A 67 -11.27 -10.99 23.75
CA ARG A 67 -9.86 -10.75 24.12
C ARG A 67 -8.95 -10.28 22.98
N MET A 68 -9.42 -10.13 21.74
CA MET A 68 -8.52 -9.73 20.64
C MET A 68 -8.36 -8.21 20.60
N LYS A 69 -7.12 -7.74 20.81
CA LYS A 69 -6.72 -6.33 20.69
C LYS A 69 -7.07 -5.81 19.28
N LYS A 70 -7.64 -4.60 19.20
CA LYS A 70 -7.89 -3.88 17.95
C LYS A 70 -6.68 -3.94 17.02
N VAL A 71 -6.92 -4.05 15.71
CA VAL A 71 -5.84 -3.97 14.72
C VAL A 71 -5.10 -2.64 14.92
N PRO A 72 -3.78 -2.66 15.21
CA PRO A 72 -3.06 -1.43 15.48
C PRO A 72 -3.12 -0.48 14.29
N ALA A 73 -3.37 0.81 14.55
CA ALA A 73 -3.55 1.82 13.51
C ALA A 73 -2.32 1.98 12.59
N TYR A 74 -1.11 1.68 13.10
CA TYR A 74 0.12 1.77 12.31
C TYR A 74 0.14 0.76 11.14
N PHE A 75 -0.44 -0.43 11.28
CA PHE A 75 -0.51 -1.39 10.18
C PHE A 75 -1.37 -0.88 9.02
N LEU A 76 -2.49 -0.23 9.34
CA LEU A 76 -3.34 0.43 8.34
C LEU A 76 -2.60 1.55 7.62
N VAL A 77 -1.85 2.38 8.37
CA VAL A 77 -1.04 3.45 7.79
C VAL A 77 0.04 2.89 6.87
N CYS A 78 0.74 1.83 7.28
CA CYS A 78 1.75 1.18 6.45
C CYS A 78 1.16 0.58 5.17
N ALA A 79 -0.02 -0.06 5.24
CA ALA A 79 -0.71 -0.58 4.06
C ALA A 79 -1.06 0.55 3.07
N ILE A 80 -1.65 1.65 3.57
CA ILE A 80 -1.97 2.82 2.74
C ILE A 80 -0.69 3.42 2.11
N LEU A 81 0.38 3.60 2.89
CA LEU A 81 1.65 4.10 2.38
C LEU A 81 2.26 3.19 1.32
N SER A 82 2.14 1.87 1.49
CA SER A 82 2.59 0.90 0.49
C SER A 82 1.82 1.03 -0.81
N HIS A 83 0.49 1.17 -0.76
CA HIS A 83 -0.28 1.31 -1.99
C HIS A 83 -0.02 2.65 -2.68
N ILE A 84 0.13 3.73 -1.92
CA ILE A 84 0.52 5.05 -2.45
C ILE A 84 1.91 4.96 -3.10
N TYR A 85 2.87 4.28 -2.46
CA TYR A 85 4.19 4.03 -3.02
C TYR A 85 4.08 3.34 -4.40
N PHE A 86 3.34 2.23 -4.49
CA PHE A 86 3.18 1.49 -5.73
C PHE A 86 2.44 2.29 -6.81
N LEU A 87 1.50 3.14 -6.41
CA LEU A 87 0.77 4.02 -7.32
C LEU A 87 1.67 5.11 -7.89
N LEU A 88 2.47 5.77 -7.04
CA LEU A 88 3.41 6.82 -7.47
C LEU A 88 4.50 6.27 -8.39
N ILE A 89 5.11 5.14 -8.02
CA ILE A 89 6.18 4.55 -8.83
C ILE A 89 5.66 4.08 -10.19
N SER A 90 4.52 3.38 -10.23
CA SER A 90 3.94 2.93 -11.49
C SER A 90 3.45 4.08 -12.36
N THR A 91 2.91 5.15 -11.77
CA THR A 91 2.54 6.37 -12.51
C THR A 91 3.78 7.04 -13.11
N THR A 92 4.88 7.10 -12.36
CA THR A 92 6.16 7.64 -12.85
C THR A 92 6.68 6.84 -14.04
N PHE A 93 6.66 5.50 -13.95
CA PHE A 93 7.09 4.61 -15.03
C PHE A 93 6.15 4.67 -16.25
N LEU A 94 4.83 4.75 -16.05
CA LEU A 94 3.87 4.92 -17.14
C LEU A 94 4.04 6.27 -17.85
N ALA A 95 4.22 7.35 -17.09
CA ALA A 95 4.48 8.68 -17.63
C ALA A 95 5.78 8.71 -18.46
N GLY A 96 6.87 8.17 -17.92
CA GLY A 96 8.13 8.03 -18.65
C GLY A 96 8.02 7.12 -19.89
N GLY A 97 7.23 6.06 -19.78
CA GLY A 97 6.90 5.17 -20.90
C GLY A 97 6.21 5.90 -22.04
N ILE A 98 5.16 6.69 -21.76
CA ILE A 98 4.40 7.42 -22.80
C ILE A 98 5.33 8.30 -23.67
N PHE A 99 6.38 8.89 -23.10
CA PHE A 99 7.36 9.67 -23.86
C PHE A 99 8.32 8.80 -24.69
N GLY A 100 8.63 7.57 -24.27
CA GLY A 100 9.46 6.61 -25.02
C GLY A 100 8.68 5.75 -26.03
N PHE A 101 7.35 5.68 -25.92
CA PHE A 101 6.47 4.88 -26.77
C PHE A 101 6.26 5.46 -28.18
N MET A 102 6.90 6.58 -28.56
CA MET A 102 6.90 7.00 -29.96
C MET A 102 7.81 6.11 -30.84
N ASP A 103 8.59 5.19 -30.25
CA ASP A 103 9.57 4.35 -30.95
C ASP A 103 9.29 2.84 -30.77
N ILE A 104 8.03 2.42 -30.99
CA ILE A 104 7.50 1.04 -30.79
C ILE A 104 8.07 0.03 -31.81
N LYS A 105 9.38 -0.22 -31.77
CA LYS A 105 10.02 -1.36 -32.47
C LYS A 105 10.60 -2.40 -31.52
N ASN A 106 10.71 -2.10 -30.22
CA ASN A 106 11.23 -3.02 -29.21
C ASN A 106 10.12 -3.72 -28.42
N SER A 107 10.02 -5.04 -28.59
CA SER A 107 9.06 -5.92 -27.87
C SER A 107 9.25 -5.90 -26.35
N GLU A 108 10.47 -5.68 -25.85
CA GLU A 108 10.78 -5.64 -24.42
C GLU A 108 10.15 -4.43 -23.71
N ALA A 109 10.16 -3.26 -24.35
CA ALA A 109 9.55 -2.05 -23.81
C ALA A 109 8.03 -2.20 -23.64
N PHE A 110 7.39 -2.91 -24.58
CA PHE A 110 5.96 -3.23 -24.50
C PHE A 110 5.63 -4.13 -23.32
N VAL A 111 6.43 -5.18 -23.07
CA VAL A 111 6.25 -6.06 -21.92
C VAL A 111 6.40 -5.29 -20.60
N PHE A 112 7.43 -4.44 -20.49
CA PHE A 112 7.65 -3.61 -19.31
C PHE A 112 6.47 -2.67 -19.01
N TYR A 113 5.89 -2.08 -20.05
CA TYR A 113 4.71 -1.23 -19.93
C TYR A 113 3.49 -1.99 -19.43
N LEU A 114 3.22 -3.19 -19.96
CA LEU A 114 2.13 -4.04 -19.50
C LEU A 114 2.30 -4.41 -18.02
N ILE A 115 3.51 -4.81 -17.60
CA ILE A 115 3.82 -5.11 -16.20
C ILE A 115 3.55 -3.89 -15.32
N THR A 116 4.01 -2.71 -15.74
CA THR A 116 3.80 -1.45 -15.00
C THR A 116 2.31 -1.11 -14.88
N LEU A 117 1.53 -1.33 -15.94
CA LEU A 117 0.09 -1.13 -15.96
C LEU A 117 -0.63 -2.09 -14.97
N PHE A 118 -0.19 -3.35 -14.90
CA PHE A 118 -0.71 -4.30 -13.91
C PHE A 118 -0.40 -3.87 -12.47
N ILE A 119 0.82 -3.38 -12.20
CA ILE A 119 1.20 -2.87 -10.88
C ILE A 119 0.35 -1.64 -10.51
N PHE A 120 0.10 -0.75 -11.47
CA PHE A 120 -0.77 0.42 -11.28
C PHE A 120 -2.21 0.00 -10.93
N ALA A 121 -2.79 -0.91 -11.71
CA ALA A 121 -4.13 -1.44 -11.47
C ALA A 121 -4.23 -2.16 -10.11
N TYR A 122 -3.21 -2.93 -9.75
CA TYR A 122 -3.09 -3.57 -8.44
C TYR A 122 -3.10 -2.53 -7.31
N ALA A 123 -2.29 -1.46 -7.42
CA ALA A 123 -2.22 -0.43 -6.39
C ALA A 123 -3.58 0.26 -6.15
N ILE A 124 -4.33 0.54 -7.21
CA ILE A 124 -5.71 1.06 -7.11
C ILE A 124 -6.63 0.04 -6.44
N GLY A 125 -6.61 -1.21 -6.91
CA GLY A 125 -7.44 -2.28 -6.38
C GLY A 125 -7.23 -2.48 -4.88
N SER A 126 -5.97 -2.50 -4.43
CA SER A 126 -5.63 -2.68 -3.01
C SER A 126 -6.00 -1.47 -2.14
N LEU A 127 -5.98 -0.24 -2.67
CA LEU A 127 -6.53 0.93 -1.96
C LEU A 127 -8.03 0.79 -1.71
N ILE A 128 -8.77 0.37 -2.75
CA ILE A 128 -10.22 0.12 -2.66
C ILE A 128 -10.49 -1.00 -1.63
N GLU A 129 -9.76 -2.11 -1.73
CA GLU A 129 -9.87 -3.24 -0.80
C GLU A 129 -9.62 -2.81 0.66
N THR A 130 -8.53 -2.07 0.90
CA THR A 130 -8.20 -1.53 2.23
C THR A 130 -9.30 -0.60 2.75
N GLY A 131 -9.91 0.21 1.87
CA GLY A 131 -11.05 1.05 2.21
C GLY A 131 -12.29 0.25 2.63
N ILE A 132 -12.63 -0.79 1.87
CA ILE A 132 -13.73 -1.72 2.19
C ILE A 132 -13.46 -2.44 3.51
N LEU A 133 -12.25 -2.95 3.70
CA LEU A 133 -11.83 -3.67 4.91
C LEU A 133 -11.93 -2.78 6.15
N LYS A 134 -11.45 -1.54 6.06
CA LYS A 134 -11.56 -0.55 7.14
C LYS A 134 -13.03 -0.25 7.48
N LYS A 135 -13.90 -0.13 6.47
CA LYS A 135 -15.34 0.09 6.69
C LYS A 135 -15.97 -1.10 7.42
N ARG A 136 -15.65 -2.34 7.02
CA ARG A 136 -16.13 -3.55 7.70
C ARG A 136 -15.64 -3.60 9.14
N ILE A 137 -14.35 -3.39 9.40
CA ILE A 137 -13.79 -3.40 10.77
C ILE A 137 -14.55 -2.44 11.68
N ARG A 138 -14.84 -1.21 11.21
CA ARG A 138 -15.61 -0.23 11.98
C ARG A 138 -17.05 -0.67 12.25
N GLN A 139 -17.70 -1.34 11.31
CA GLN A 139 -19.04 -1.89 11.52
C GLN A 139 -19.00 -3.01 12.57
N TYR A 140 -18.07 -3.95 12.44
CA TYR A 140 -17.86 -5.01 13.42
C TYR A 140 -17.56 -4.49 14.84
N GLU A 141 -16.74 -3.45 14.97
CA GLU A 141 -16.49 -2.83 16.27
C GLU A 141 -17.76 -2.23 16.91
N LYS A 142 -18.66 -1.65 16.10
CA LYS A 142 -19.94 -1.14 16.57
C LYS A 142 -20.87 -2.27 17.00
N ASP A 143 -20.97 -3.33 16.21
CA ASP A 143 -21.84 -4.48 16.52
C ASP A 143 -21.40 -5.20 17.79
N VAL A 144 -20.09 -5.32 18.02
CA VAL A 144 -19.54 -5.89 19.27
C VAL A 144 -19.84 -4.98 20.45
N PHE A 145 -19.63 -3.66 20.32
CA PHE A 145 -19.93 -2.70 21.38
C PHE A 145 -21.40 -2.72 21.79
N LEU A 146 -22.32 -2.75 20.82
CA LEU A 146 -23.76 -2.82 21.08
C LEU A 146 -24.16 -4.11 21.80
N ARG A 147 -23.54 -5.24 21.44
CA ARG A 147 -23.78 -6.52 22.12
C ARG A 147 -23.31 -6.49 23.58
N ASP A 148 -22.10 -5.97 23.82
CA ASP A 148 -21.59 -5.85 25.18
C ASP A 148 -22.47 -4.91 26.02
N GLU A 149 -22.99 -3.81 25.44
CA GLU A 149 -23.92 -2.88 26.11
C GLU A 149 -25.24 -3.56 26.52
N ILE A 150 -25.86 -4.33 25.60
CA ILE A 150 -27.08 -5.10 25.87
C ILE A 150 -26.85 -6.15 26.97
N ASP A 151 -25.73 -6.88 26.91
CA ASP A 151 -25.37 -7.87 27.94
C ASP A 151 -25.22 -7.22 29.32
N THR A 152 -24.61 -6.03 29.43
CA THR A 152 -24.49 -5.32 30.70
C THR A 152 -25.84 -4.86 31.27
N ILE A 153 -26.78 -4.42 30.43
CA ILE A 153 -28.11 -4.01 30.88
C ILE A 153 -28.89 -5.24 31.38
N GLY A 154 -28.86 -6.34 30.63
CA GLY A 154 -29.57 -7.58 30.98
C GLY A 154 -29.09 -8.26 32.27
N VAL A 155 -27.83 -8.05 32.67
CA VAL A 155 -27.28 -8.53 33.96
C VAL A 155 -27.62 -7.59 35.12
N SER A 156 -27.87 -6.30 34.86
CA SER A 156 -28.18 -5.32 35.91
C SER A 156 -29.63 -5.38 36.41
N GLU A 157 -30.53 -6.05 35.67
CA GLU A 157 -31.95 -6.21 36.02
C GLU A 157 -32.31 -7.60 36.60
N SER A 158 -31.33 -8.50 36.75
CA SER A 158 -31.48 -9.84 37.35
C SER A 158 -30.83 -9.95 38.73
#